data_AF-A0A8T3N8U9-F1
#
_entry.id   AF-A0A8T3N8U9-F1
#
_cell.length_a   1.000
_cell.length_b   1.000
_cell.length_c   1.000
_cell.angle_alpha   90.00
_cell.angle_beta   90.00
_cell.angle_gamma   90.00
#
_symmetry.space_group_name_H-M   'P 1'
#
loop_
_entity.id
_entity.type
_entity.pdbx_description
1 polymer ?
#
loop_
_entity_poly.entity_id
_entity_poly.type
_entity_poly.pdbx_seq_one_letter_code
_entity_poly.pdbx_strand_id
1 'polypeptide(L)' 'MQTLPSFEKSVGNLSGFYSRRISIQHRLVYRVDLEKQVVHILHMWTHYQ' A
#
# COMPACT_ATOMS: atom_id res chain seq x y z
N MET A 1 -2.47 -26.14 7.77
CA MET A 1 -1.48 -25.60 6.81
C MET A 1 -1.74 -24.12 6.70
N GLN A 2 -0.87 -23.28 7.26
CA GLN A 2 -1.11 -21.84 7.40
C GLN A 2 -0.53 -21.13 6.18
N THR A 3 -1.37 -20.77 5.23
CA THR A 3 -0.99 -19.98 4.06
C THR A 3 -0.79 -18.52 4.51
N LEU A 4 0.46 -18.06 4.50
CA LEU A 4 0.77 -16.64 4.68
C LEU A 4 0.09 -15.84 3.56
N PRO A 5 -0.56 -14.69 3.86
CA PRO A 5 -1.27 -13.91 2.86
C PRO A 5 -0.31 -13.49 1.75
N SER A 6 -0.65 -13.85 0.51
CA SER A 6 0.21 -13.66 -0.66
C SER A 6 0.36 -12.17 -0.94
N PHE A 7 1.61 -11.68 -0.94
CA PHE A 7 1.93 -10.31 -1.32
C PHE A 7 1.93 -10.23 -2.85
N GLU A 8 0.79 -9.86 -3.45
CA GLU A 8 0.71 -9.59 -4.88
C GLU A 8 1.53 -8.34 -5.23
N LYS A 9 2.75 -8.53 -5.73
CA LYS A 9 3.50 -7.50 -6.44
C LYS A 9 2.86 -7.30 -7.82
N SER A 10 2.14 -6.19 -8.01
CA SER A 10 1.71 -5.78 -9.35
C SER A 10 2.92 -5.36 -10.18
N VAL A 11 3.14 -6.08 -11.29
CA VAL A 11 4.21 -5.84 -12.27
C VAL A 11 3.67 -4.94 -13.39
N GLY A 12 4.32 -3.80 -13.62
CA GLY A 12 4.16 -2.98 -14.82
C GLY A 12 4.09 -1.48 -14.52
N ASN A 13 5.10 -0.72 -14.98
CA ASN A 13 5.34 0.75 -15.05
C ASN A 13 4.77 1.72 -13.98
N LEU A 14 4.02 1.23 -13.00
CA LEU A 14 3.46 1.85 -11.80
C LEU A 14 3.99 1.12 -10.54
N SER A 15 5.08 0.37 -10.71
CA SER A 15 5.73 -0.58 -9.81
C SER A 15 6.35 0.10 -8.59
N GLY A 16 5.52 0.64 -7.70
CA GLY A 16 6.01 1.29 -6.48
C GLY A 16 4.92 1.86 -5.60
N PHE A 17 3.69 1.98 -6.11
CA PHE A 17 2.55 2.37 -5.29
C PHE A 17 1.92 1.16 -4.62
N TYR A 18 1.82 1.23 -3.30
CA TYR A 18 1.19 0.27 -2.43
C TYR A 18 -0.08 0.90 -1.84
N SER A 19 -1.13 0.09 -1.72
CA SER A 19 -2.36 0.48 -1.05
C SER A 19 -2.55 -0.43 0.16
N ARG A 20 -2.69 0.16 1.34
CA ARG A 20 -2.95 -0.58 2.58
C ARG A 20 -4.18 -0.03 3.26
N ARG A 21 -5.10 -0.92 3.62
CA ARG A 21 -6.24 -0.60 4.48
C ARG A 21 -5.74 -0.48 5.92
N ILE A 22 -5.94 0.68 6.54
CA ILE A 22 -5.55 0.92 7.95
C ILE A 22 -6.74 0.70 8.88
N SER A 23 -7.96 1.00 8.41
CA SER A 23 -9.21 0.69 9.12
C SER A 23 -10.31 0.33 8.12
N ILE A 24 -11.47 -0.13 8.61
CA ILE A 24 -12.64 -0.38 7.76
C ILE A 24 -12.98 0.84 6.89
N GLN A 25 -12.70 2.05 7.38
CA GLN A 25 -12.99 3.31 6.67
C GLN A 25 -11.76 3.95 6.01
N HIS A 26 -10.53 3.54 6.36
CA HIS A 26 -9.33 4.23 5.90
C HIS A 26 -8.46 3.40 4.95
N ARG A 27 -8.13 3.97 3.80
CA ARG A 27 -7.18 3.43 2.83
C ARG A 27 -6.01 4.38 2.62
N LEU A 28 -4.81 3.90 2.90
CA LEU A 28 -3.56 4.61 2.68
C LEU A 28 -2.96 4.18 1.34
N VAL A 29 -2.63 5.14 0.50
CA VAL A 29 -1.84 4.94 -0.71
C VAL A 29 -0.45 5.52 -0.46
N TYR A 30 0.57 4.68 -0.55
CA TYR A 30 1.96 5.04 -0.29
C TYR A 30 2.90 4.47 -1.35
N ARG A 31 4.11 5.00 -1.45
CA ARG A 31 5.21 4.42 -2.22
C ARG A 31 6.38 4.14 -1.30
N VAL A 32 7.11 3.07 -1.56
CA VAL A 32 8.35 2.74 -0.84
C VAL A 32 9.53 3.02 -1.75
N ASP A 33 10.43 3.90 -1.30
CA ASP A 33 11.76 4.07 -1.85
C ASP A 33 12.73 3.22 -1.02
N LEU A 34 13.15 2.07 -1.57
CA LEU A 34 14.01 1.12 -0.88
C LEU A 34 15.44 1.61 -0.74
N GLU A 35 15.92 2.41 -1.70
CA GLU A 35 17.30 2.92 -1.70
C GLU A 35 17.48 3.98 -0.62
N LYS A 36 16.47 4.83 -0.43
CA LYS A 36 16.46 5.85 0.63
C LYS A 36 15.86 5.38 1.94
N GLN A 37 15.28 4.17 1.95
CA GLN A 37 14.47 3.65 3.06
C GLN A 37 13.35 4.61 3.50
N VAL A 38 12.74 5.31 2.53
CA VAL A 38 11.69 6.31 2.78
C VAL A 38 10.35 5.78 2.29
N VAL A 39 9.31 6.00 3.10
CA VAL A 39 7.92 5.76 2.70
C VAL A 39 7.26 7.10 2.38
N HIS A 40 6.84 7.26 1.13
CA HIS A 40 6.11 8.43 0.67
C HIS A 40 4.62 8.18 0.75
N ILE A 41 3.92 8.89 1.64
CA ILE A 41 2.46 8.85 1.70
C ILE A 41 1.92 9.80 0.62
N LEU A 42 1.08 9.28 -0.28
CA LEU A 42 0.45 10.10 -1.31
C LEU A 42 -0.91 10.59 -0.85
N HIS A 43 -1.81 9.66 -0.50
CA HIS A 43 -3.19 9.97 -0.15
C HIS A 43 -3.68 9.08 0.98
N MET A 44 -4.48 9.66 1.86
CA MET A 44 -5.24 8.95 2.89
C MET A 44 -6.73 9.14 2.61
N TRP A 45 -7.38 8.07 2.15
CA TRP A 45 -8.81 8.07 1.87
C TRP A 45 -9.56 7.73 3.16
N THR A 46 -10.48 8.59 3.55
CA THR A 46 -11.43 8.37 4.64
C THR A 46 -12.80 8.12 4.00
N HIS A 47 -13.22 6.87 3.85
CA HIS A 47 -14.55 6.54 3.38
C HIS A 47 -15.32 5.79 4.47
N TYR A 48 -16.13 6.51 5.22
CA TYR A 48 -17.59 6.51 5.08
C TYR A 48 -18.17 7.48 6.13
N GLN A 49 -19.07 8.33 5.66
CA GLN A 49 -20.10 8.97 6.46
C GLN A 49 -21.16 7.94 6.86
#